data_AF-A0A559U676-F1
#
_entry.id   AF-A0A559U676-F1
#
_cell.length_a   1.000
_cell.length_b   1.000
_cell.length_c   1.000
_cell.angle_alpha   90.00
_cell.angle_beta   90.00
_cell.angle_gamma   90.00
#
_symmetry.space_group_name_H-M   'P 1'
#
loop_
_entity.id
_entity.type
_entity.pdbx_description
1 polymer ?
#
loop_
_entity_poly.entity_id
_entity_poly.type
_entity_poly.pdbx_seq_one_letter_code
_entity_poly.pdbx_strand_id
1 'polypeptide(L)'
;MRKRPTLLAAALLACGLPPVALAAPAAAAPAKYADDFDGDGYRDYAAFSHGPGSSSRGGGVLVTFGTANGPGTKTQFIDQSSPGVPGTDETDDDFGTVRTAADFNGDGYGDLAVSAPHEDDGSHKDEGAVTVLWGSRTGLSGGTTVPDKGPHGSYDDMGDDTATGDFNGDGRRDLAVVDDGRTYVYRGPIERSGVHGTVSLLDKGSGFHTTALISGRVDGDGKTDLVVIGDVANPSSVGSDAWFVSGGKARLYPGRTLHLESVRSGGGSSARGGDGVVGDFDKDGYGDIAIGTYKADKYKGRVSVWYGSASGPDRSARFTQATTGVADTPEADDGFGASISSGDTNGDGYRDLAVGVYGEKLGSIPYAGGVAVLYGSASGLSGKGSKWFTRSSPGVPGYPQEDDAFGGTVRLRDTDREGMADLYVAGTYGSLMLPGSPAGITIRGATAVDGEIIPGMLQ
;
A
#
# COMPACT_ATOMS: atom_id res chain seq x y z
N MET A 1 2.14 -100.25 -17.55
CA MET A 1 1.75 -99.00 -18.22
C MET A 1 1.76 -97.87 -17.19
N ARG A 2 2.57 -96.84 -17.42
CA ARG A 2 2.71 -95.63 -16.58
C ARG A 2 1.48 -94.73 -16.72
N LYS A 3 0.92 -94.20 -15.62
CA LYS A 3 0.13 -92.96 -15.61
C LYS A 3 0.50 -92.13 -14.37
N ARG A 4 0.81 -90.85 -14.63
CA ARG A 4 1.41 -89.83 -13.74
C ARG A 4 0.37 -89.26 -12.75
N PRO A 5 0.77 -88.71 -11.59
CA PRO A 5 -0.13 -87.94 -10.74
C PRO A 5 -0.25 -86.50 -11.27
N THR A 6 -1.47 -85.97 -11.24
CA THR A 6 -1.82 -84.60 -11.64
C THR A 6 -1.66 -83.69 -10.42
N LEU A 7 -0.80 -82.68 -10.51
CA LEU A 7 -0.67 -81.59 -9.54
C LEU A 7 -1.89 -80.66 -9.64
N LEU A 8 -2.61 -80.46 -8.53
CA LEU A 8 -3.61 -79.40 -8.40
C LEU A 8 -2.88 -78.10 -8.05
N ALA A 9 -2.86 -77.14 -8.97
CA ALA A 9 -2.42 -75.77 -8.69
C ALA A 9 -3.65 -74.96 -8.23
N ALA A 10 -3.67 -74.53 -6.97
CA ALA A 10 -4.63 -73.57 -6.47
C ALA A 10 -4.20 -72.16 -6.92
N ALA A 11 -4.93 -71.57 -7.86
CA ALA A 11 -4.76 -70.17 -8.23
C ALA A 11 -5.50 -69.29 -7.21
N LEU A 12 -4.75 -68.64 -6.31
CA LEU A 12 -5.25 -67.52 -5.51
C LEU A 12 -5.39 -66.30 -6.43
N LEU A 13 -6.62 -65.95 -6.82
CA LEU A 13 -6.91 -64.62 -7.35
C LEU A 13 -6.81 -63.61 -6.20
N ALA A 14 -5.64 -63.00 -6.05
CA ALA A 14 -5.52 -61.75 -5.31
C ALA A 14 -6.16 -60.64 -6.16
N CYS A 15 -7.41 -60.29 -5.86
CA CYS A 15 -8.03 -59.08 -6.39
C CYS A 15 -7.28 -57.88 -5.81
N GLY A 16 -6.33 -57.34 -6.58
CA GLY A 16 -5.68 -56.07 -6.27
C GLY A 16 -6.71 -54.95 -6.38
N LEU A 17 -7.24 -54.49 -5.24
CA LEU A 17 -7.86 -53.17 -5.17
C LEU A 17 -6.75 -52.14 -5.44
N PRO A 18 -6.86 -51.29 -6.48
CA PRO A 18 -5.92 -50.19 -6.63
C PRO A 18 -6.03 -49.29 -5.40
N PRO A 19 -4.91 -48.74 -4.89
CA PRO A 19 -4.98 -47.77 -3.81
C PRO A 19 -5.87 -46.62 -4.27
N VAL A 20 -6.93 -46.35 -3.49
CA VAL A 20 -7.73 -45.14 -3.66
C VAL A 20 -6.78 -43.98 -3.36
N ALA A 21 -6.24 -43.36 -4.40
CA ALA A 21 -5.54 -42.10 -4.28
C ALA A 21 -6.58 -41.09 -3.79
N LEU A 22 -6.55 -40.77 -2.50
CA LEU A 22 -7.24 -39.60 -1.99
C LEU A 22 -6.72 -38.42 -2.79
N ALA A 23 -7.60 -37.72 -3.50
CA ALA A 23 -7.24 -36.48 -4.16
C ALA A 23 -6.57 -35.59 -3.10
N ALA A 24 -5.43 -35.00 -3.45
CA ALA A 24 -4.83 -33.98 -2.59
C ALA A 24 -5.92 -32.94 -2.27
N PRO A 25 -6.02 -32.48 -1.01
CA PRO A 25 -6.96 -31.40 -0.68
C PRO A 25 -6.76 -30.28 -1.69
N ALA A 26 -7.87 -29.80 -2.27
CA ALA A 26 -7.80 -28.63 -3.13
C ALA A 26 -7.17 -27.49 -2.32
N ALA A 27 -6.13 -26.86 -2.86
CA ALA A 27 -5.56 -25.65 -2.25
C ALA A 27 -6.67 -24.60 -2.13
N ALA A 28 -6.67 -23.84 -1.03
CA ALA A 28 -7.59 -22.72 -0.87
C ALA A 28 -7.40 -21.75 -2.03
N ALA A 29 -8.49 -21.11 -2.46
CA ALA A 29 -8.37 -20.00 -3.39
C ALA A 29 -7.72 -18.82 -2.65
N PRO A 30 -6.88 -18.01 -3.31
CA PRO A 30 -6.32 -16.81 -2.69
C PRO A 30 -7.41 -15.87 -2.17
N ALA A 31 -7.09 -15.09 -1.13
CA ALA A 31 -8.01 -14.11 -0.60
C ALA A 31 -8.51 -13.18 -1.70
N LYS A 32 -9.84 -12.94 -1.74
CA LYS A 32 -10.46 -12.07 -2.74
C LYS A 32 -9.91 -10.64 -2.62
N TYR A 33 -9.74 -10.19 -1.38
CA TYR A 33 -9.16 -8.91 -1.03
C TYR A 33 -7.98 -9.17 -0.10
N ALA A 34 -6.87 -8.46 -0.34
CA ALA A 34 -5.64 -8.63 0.43
C ALA A 34 -5.82 -8.25 1.91
N ASP A 35 -6.78 -7.36 2.18
CA ASP A 35 -7.13 -6.79 3.48
C ASP A 35 -8.40 -7.41 4.09
N ASP A 36 -8.84 -8.59 3.64
CA ASP A 36 -9.95 -9.34 4.26
C ASP A 36 -9.37 -10.36 5.26
N PHE A 37 -9.04 -9.89 6.45
CA PHE A 37 -8.26 -10.66 7.43
C PHE A 37 -9.08 -11.77 8.09
N ASP A 38 -10.42 -11.66 8.10
CA ASP A 38 -11.32 -12.70 8.62
C ASP A 38 -12.06 -13.56 7.58
N GLY A 39 -11.84 -13.26 6.29
CA GLY A 39 -12.30 -14.06 5.16
C GLY A 39 -13.82 -14.03 4.98
N ASP A 40 -14.50 -13.02 5.53
CA ASP A 40 -15.95 -12.87 5.41
C ASP A 40 -16.37 -12.26 4.06
N GLY A 41 -15.38 -11.90 3.24
CA GLY A 41 -15.49 -11.35 1.91
C GLY A 41 -15.44 -9.83 1.88
N TYR A 42 -15.61 -9.13 3.01
CA TYR A 42 -15.56 -7.68 3.11
C TYR A 42 -14.12 -7.23 3.43
N ARG A 43 -13.77 -6.02 3.04
CA ARG A 43 -12.43 -5.49 3.31
C ARG A 43 -12.38 -4.98 4.74
N ASP A 44 -11.31 -5.28 5.44
CA ASP A 44 -11.01 -4.78 6.77
C ASP A 44 -10.02 -3.62 6.70
N TYR A 45 -9.86 -2.91 7.82
CA TYR A 45 -9.11 -1.67 7.89
C TYR A 45 -8.12 -1.74 9.04
N ALA A 46 -6.82 -1.63 8.74
CA ALA A 46 -5.74 -1.80 9.71
C ALA A 46 -5.02 -0.48 10.00
N ALA A 47 -5.42 0.19 11.08
CA ALA A 47 -4.86 1.47 11.50
C ALA A 47 -3.84 1.31 12.62
N PHE A 48 -2.79 2.14 12.61
CA PHE A 48 -1.91 2.28 13.77
C PHE A 48 -2.69 2.78 14.98
N SER A 49 -2.42 2.22 16.16
CA SER A 49 -3.06 2.62 17.42
C SER A 49 -2.23 2.19 18.62
N HIS A 50 -2.30 2.92 19.73
CA HIS A 50 -1.77 2.44 21.03
C HIS A 50 -2.76 1.52 21.76
N GLY A 51 -3.88 1.19 21.12
CA GLY A 51 -4.91 0.31 21.65
C GLY A 51 -5.85 0.97 22.66
N PRO A 52 -6.88 0.23 23.11
CA PRO A 52 -7.89 0.76 24.02
C PRO A 52 -7.29 1.22 25.36
N GLY A 53 -7.39 2.52 25.63
CA GLY A 53 -6.82 3.11 26.85
C GLY A 53 -5.29 3.13 26.86
N SER A 54 -4.65 3.17 25.68
CA SER A 54 -3.19 3.14 25.51
C SER A 54 -2.58 1.89 26.15
N SER A 55 -3.15 0.72 25.80
CA SER A 55 -2.77 -0.56 26.36
C SER A 55 -1.39 -1.05 25.91
N SER A 56 -0.93 -0.62 24.74
CA SER A 56 0.40 -0.92 24.21
C SER A 56 1.37 0.24 24.45
N ARG A 57 2.64 -0.11 24.67
CA ARG A 57 3.75 0.83 24.86
C ARG A 57 4.44 1.20 23.55
N GLY A 58 4.53 0.26 22.62
CA GLY A 58 5.25 0.40 21.36
C GLY A 58 4.34 0.63 20.17
N GLY A 59 3.02 0.62 20.37
CA GLY A 59 2.05 0.70 19.29
C GLY A 59 1.53 -0.66 18.86
N GLY A 60 0.51 -0.61 18.02
CA GLY A 60 -0.27 -1.75 17.61
C GLY A 60 -1.08 -1.45 16.36
N VAL A 61 -1.78 -2.47 15.90
CA VAL A 61 -2.75 -2.36 14.82
C VAL A 61 -4.15 -2.55 15.39
N LEU A 62 -4.99 -1.53 15.23
CA LEU A 62 -6.42 -1.63 15.41
C LEU A 62 -7.06 -2.00 14.07
N VAL A 63 -7.49 -3.25 13.96
CA VAL A 63 -8.30 -3.74 12.85
C VAL A 63 -9.76 -3.38 13.10
N THR A 64 -10.39 -2.70 12.16
CA THR A 64 -11.85 -2.57 12.08
C THR A 64 -12.34 -3.52 10.99
N PHE A 65 -13.24 -4.44 11.35
CA PHE A 65 -13.77 -5.41 10.38
C PHE A 65 -14.82 -4.76 9.48
N GLY A 66 -14.74 -5.09 8.20
CA GLY A 66 -15.66 -4.60 7.17
C GLY A 66 -17.07 -5.15 7.27
N THR A 67 -17.97 -4.54 6.51
CA THR A 67 -19.32 -5.02 6.26
C THR A 67 -19.71 -4.75 4.82
N ALA A 68 -20.92 -5.12 4.43
CA ALA A 68 -21.46 -4.81 3.11
C ALA A 68 -21.63 -3.32 2.81
N ASN A 69 -21.52 -2.44 3.81
CA ASN A 69 -21.68 -1.00 3.64
C ASN A 69 -20.42 -0.25 4.12
N GLY A 70 -19.24 -0.88 4.01
CA GLY A 70 -17.97 -0.34 4.49
C GLY A 70 -17.66 -0.66 5.96
N PRO A 71 -16.89 0.21 6.66
CA PRO A 71 -16.37 -0.08 8.01
C PRO A 71 -17.46 -0.46 9.02
N GLY A 72 -17.24 -1.56 9.75
CA GLY A 72 -18.13 -2.06 10.78
C GLY A 72 -17.82 -1.51 12.18
N THR A 73 -18.40 -2.15 13.19
CA THR A 73 -18.19 -1.80 14.62
C THR A 73 -17.39 -2.85 15.39
N LYS A 74 -17.10 -3.99 14.76
CA LYS A 74 -16.28 -5.05 15.36
C LYS A 74 -14.83 -4.65 15.14
N THR A 75 -14.03 -4.66 16.21
CA THR A 75 -12.61 -4.36 16.14
C THR A 75 -11.77 -5.45 16.78
N GLN A 76 -10.50 -5.51 16.40
CA GLN A 76 -9.47 -6.34 17.01
C GLN A 76 -8.19 -5.52 17.13
N PHE A 77 -7.60 -5.49 18.31
CA PHE A 77 -6.30 -4.86 18.53
C PHE A 77 -5.21 -5.92 18.62
N ILE A 78 -4.08 -5.70 17.94
CA ILE A 78 -2.91 -6.58 17.92
C ILE A 78 -1.66 -5.73 18.16
N ASP A 79 -0.78 -6.21 19.03
CA ASP A 79 0.54 -5.65 19.35
C ASP A 79 1.55 -6.79 19.57
N GLN A 80 2.80 -6.47 19.90
CA GLN A 80 3.84 -7.49 20.20
C GLN A 80 3.59 -8.28 21.49
N SER A 81 2.66 -7.84 22.36
CA SER A 81 2.23 -8.61 23.53
C SER A 81 1.19 -9.69 23.20
N SER A 82 0.61 -9.63 22.00
CA SER A 82 -0.46 -10.51 21.56
C SER A 82 0.03 -11.96 21.36
N PRO A 83 -0.78 -12.99 21.68
CA PRO A 83 -0.33 -14.38 21.63
C PRO A 83 0.24 -14.80 20.28
N GLY A 84 1.50 -15.24 20.28
CA GLY A 84 2.20 -15.75 19.10
C GLY A 84 2.72 -14.69 18.14
N VAL A 85 2.60 -13.40 18.46
CA VAL A 85 3.29 -12.33 17.75
C VAL A 85 4.73 -12.28 18.27
N PRO A 86 5.75 -12.31 17.40
CA PRO A 86 7.16 -12.18 17.81
C PRO A 86 7.49 -10.80 18.37
N GLY A 87 8.58 -10.70 19.13
CA GLY A 87 9.07 -9.46 19.73
C GLY A 87 8.56 -9.22 21.15
N THR A 88 8.86 -8.04 21.68
CA THR A 88 8.40 -7.54 22.98
C THR A 88 7.72 -6.19 22.78
N ASP A 89 6.67 -5.86 23.54
CA ASP A 89 6.02 -4.53 23.48
C ASP A 89 6.84 -3.56 24.35
N GLU A 90 7.79 -2.87 23.73
CA GLU A 90 8.68 -1.89 24.35
C GLU A 90 8.23 -0.47 23.99
N THR A 91 8.76 0.54 24.68
CA THR A 91 8.33 1.92 24.43
C THR A 91 9.08 2.45 23.21
N ASP A 92 8.35 3.14 22.33
CA ASP A 92 8.87 3.77 21.11
C ASP A 92 9.17 2.82 19.93
N ASP A 93 8.85 1.51 20.00
CA ASP A 93 9.06 0.55 18.89
C ASP A 93 8.28 0.92 17.61
N ASP A 94 7.21 1.70 17.77
CA ASP A 94 6.31 2.16 16.70
C ASP A 94 5.70 1.00 15.87
N PHE A 95 5.41 -0.12 16.52
CA PHE A 95 4.79 -1.29 15.92
C PHE A 95 3.45 -0.97 15.27
N GLY A 96 3.30 -1.37 14.01
CA GLY A 96 2.13 -1.06 13.19
C GLY A 96 2.20 0.31 12.53
N THR A 97 3.35 0.99 12.45
CA THR A 97 3.44 2.27 11.74
C THR A 97 3.26 2.11 10.24
N VAL A 98 4.02 1.21 9.62
CA VAL A 98 3.81 0.81 8.22
C VAL A 98 3.02 -0.49 8.19
N ARG A 99 2.07 -0.58 7.25
CA ARG A 99 1.25 -1.78 7.04
C ARG A 99 1.06 -2.06 5.56
N THR A 100 1.25 -3.31 5.17
CA THR A 100 0.95 -3.81 3.82
C THR A 100 0.21 -5.14 3.90
N ALA A 101 -0.94 -5.22 3.24
CA ALA A 101 -1.76 -6.42 3.25
C ALA A 101 -1.59 -7.27 1.98
N ALA A 102 -1.61 -8.59 2.15
CA ALA A 102 -1.52 -9.59 1.09
C ALA A 102 -1.96 -10.95 1.65
N ASP A 103 -2.38 -11.88 0.80
CA ASP A 103 -2.44 -13.30 1.18
C ASP A 103 -1.05 -13.91 0.93
N PHE A 104 -0.16 -13.83 1.93
CA PHE A 104 1.24 -14.21 1.78
C PHE A 104 1.40 -15.73 1.69
N ASN A 105 0.62 -16.47 2.48
CA ASN A 105 0.73 -17.92 2.57
C ASN A 105 -0.22 -18.66 1.58
N GLY A 106 -1.21 -17.97 1.00
CA GLY A 106 -2.18 -18.51 0.05
C GLY A 106 -3.30 -19.33 0.70
N ASP A 107 -3.68 -19.02 1.94
CA ASP A 107 -4.70 -19.77 2.69
C ASP A 107 -6.12 -19.22 2.52
N GLY A 108 -6.27 -18.12 1.78
CA GLY A 108 -7.55 -17.50 1.48
C GLY A 108 -7.99 -16.41 2.44
N TYR A 109 -7.18 -16.11 3.48
CA TYR A 109 -7.35 -14.95 4.34
C TYR A 109 -6.32 -13.88 3.98
N GLY A 110 -6.69 -12.61 4.12
CA GLY A 110 -5.71 -11.54 4.09
C GLY A 110 -4.74 -11.67 5.27
N ASP A 111 -3.46 -11.46 5.04
CA ASP A 111 -2.41 -11.32 6.04
C ASP A 111 -1.91 -9.87 6.05
N LEU A 112 -1.16 -9.49 7.10
CA LEU A 112 -0.68 -8.13 7.29
C LEU A 112 0.80 -8.10 7.64
N ALA A 113 1.65 -7.56 6.77
CA ALA A 113 3.01 -7.17 7.13
C ALA A 113 2.95 -5.83 7.90
N VAL A 114 3.57 -5.79 9.08
CA VAL A 114 3.62 -4.62 9.96
C VAL A 114 5.07 -4.34 10.36
N SER A 115 5.47 -3.06 10.34
CA SER A 115 6.79 -2.65 10.84
C SER A 115 6.75 -2.22 12.29
N ALA A 116 7.88 -2.36 12.96
CA ALA A 116 8.26 -1.69 14.21
C ALA A 116 9.65 -1.08 13.93
N PRO A 117 9.72 0.08 13.27
CA PRO A 117 10.97 0.61 12.72
C PRO A 117 12.01 0.91 13.81
N HIS A 118 11.59 1.14 15.05
CA HIS A 118 12.51 1.43 16.15
C HIS A 118 12.68 0.25 17.13
N GLU A 119 12.30 -0.96 16.74
CA GLU A 119 12.52 -2.17 17.55
C GLU A 119 14.01 -2.37 17.86
N ASP A 120 14.32 -2.71 19.12
CA ASP A 120 15.65 -3.13 19.56
C ASP A 120 15.84 -4.66 19.38
N ASP A 121 16.94 -5.10 18.74
CA ASP A 121 17.25 -6.54 18.56
C ASP A 121 17.97 -7.18 19.78
N GLY A 122 18.10 -6.42 20.86
CA GLY A 122 18.82 -6.77 22.09
C GLY A 122 20.33 -6.51 22.06
N SER A 123 20.92 -6.27 20.88
CA SER A 123 22.33 -5.88 20.70
C SER A 123 22.53 -4.53 20.00
N HIS A 124 21.55 -4.10 19.22
CA HIS A 124 21.51 -2.85 18.48
C HIS A 124 20.23 -2.10 18.83
N LYS A 125 20.34 -0.77 18.90
CA LYS A 125 19.23 0.12 19.21
C LYS A 125 18.55 0.56 17.92
N ASP A 126 17.22 0.56 17.86
CA ASP A 126 16.43 1.00 16.70
C ASP A 126 16.91 0.28 15.41
N GLU A 127 17.07 -1.04 15.48
CA GLU A 127 17.41 -1.87 14.31
C GLU A 127 16.18 -1.99 13.39
N GLY A 128 15.00 -1.98 14.01
CA GLY A 128 13.72 -2.14 13.35
C GLY A 128 13.38 -3.61 13.07
N ALA A 129 12.10 -3.85 12.84
CA ALA A 129 11.60 -5.18 12.52
C ALA A 129 10.38 -5.11 11.60
N VAL A 130 10.19 -6.17 10.80
CA VAL A 130 8.93 -6.42 10.09
C VAL A 130 8.39 -7.78 10.48
N THR A 131 7.11 -7.82 10.85
CA THR A 131 6.39 -9.05 11.19
C THR A 131 5.22 -9.25 10.23
N VAL A 132 5.04 -10.46 9.71
CA VAL A 132 3.81 -10.84 9.00
C VAL A 132 2.83 -11.44 10.00
N LEU A 133 1.73 -10.75 10.25
CA LEU A 133 0.59 -11.20 11.05
C LEU A 133 -0.37 -12.00 10.17
N TRP A 134 -0.83 -13.14 10.68
CA TRP A 134 -1.55 -14.09 9.84
C TRP A 134 -3.07 -13.96 9.98
N GLY A 135 -3.76 -13.90 8.84
CA GLY A 135 -5.20 -13.96 8.74
C GLY A 135 -5.77 -15.28 9.25
N SER A 136 -7.04 -15.24 9.65
CA SER A 136 -7.82 -16.42 10.04
C SER A 136 -9.28 -16.03 10.14
N ARG A 137 -10.18 -17.02 10.22
CA ARG A 137 -11.63 -16.77 10.43
C ARG A 137 -11.98 -15.88 11.64
N THR A 138 -11.07 -15.66 12.57
CA THR A 138 -11.27 -14.79 13.74
C THR A 138 -10.52 -13.46 13.66
N GLY A 139 -9.93 -13.14 12.50
CA GLY A 139 -9.02 -12.02 12.28
C GLY A 139 -7.55 -12.42 12.41
N LEU A 140 -6.69 -11.43 12.63
CA LEU A 140 -5.24 -11.63 12.70
C LEU A 140 -4.85 -12.43 13.96
N SER A 141 -3.92 -13.38 13.83
CA SER A 141 -3.41 -14.17 14.97
C SER A 141 -2.03 -14.76 14.73
N GLY A 142 -1.14 -14.50 15.71
CA GLY A 142 0.27 -14.84 15.64
C GLY A 142 1.01 -14.11 14.52
N GLY A 143 2.31 -14.35 14.41
CA GLY A 143 3.10 -13.76 13.33
C GLY A 143 4.41 -14.47 13.07
N THR A 144 5.07 -14.06 11.99
CA THR A 144 6.39 -14.52 11.60
C THR A 144 7.27 -13.31 11.31
N THR A 145 8.42 -13.24 11.98
CA THR A 145 9.42 -12.19 11.75
C THR A 145 10.04 -12.37 10.36
N VAL A 146 10.10 -11.28 9.60
CA VAL A 146 10.84 -11.20 8.35
C VAL A 146 12.33 -11.13 8.69
N PRO A 147 13.19 -12.04 8.19
CA PRO A 147 14.58 -12.07 8.57
C PRO A 147 15.29 -10.82 8.07
N ASP A 148 15.82 -10.02 8.98
CA ASP A 148 16.64 -8.87 8.62
C ASP A 148 17.88 -9.31 7.80
N LYS A 149 18.14 -8.56 6.72
CA LYS A 149 19.25 -8.75 5.77
C LYS A 149 20.05 -7.46 5.58
N GLY A 150 19.69 -6.41 6.32
CA GLY A 150 20.35 -5.14 6.44
C GLY A 150 21.81 -5.25 6.86
N PRO A 151 22.55 -4.13 6.83
CA PRO A 151 23.60 -3.97 7.83
C PRO A 151 22.99 -4.17 9.23
N HIS A 152 23.82 -4.58 10.19
CA HIS A 152 23.40 -4.63 11.60
C HIS A 152 24.11 -3.51 12.35
N GLY A 153 23.35 -2.54 12.83
CA GLY A 153 23.81 -1.23 13.23
C GLY A 153 22.72 -0.47 13.98
N SER A 154 23.11 0.42 14.89
CA SER A 154 22.09 1.25 15.55
C SER A 154 21.47 2.22 14.53
N TYR A 155 20.15 2.38 14.55
CA TYR A 155 19.36 3.27 13.68
C TYR A 155 19.34 2.84 12.20
N ASP A 156 19.18 1.55 11.94
CA ASP A 156 19.02 1.00 10.58
C ASP A 156 17.54 1.05 10.12
N ASP A 157 16.60 1.16 11.07
CA ASP A 157 15.17 1.45 10.87
C ASP A 157 14.46 0.50 9.89
N MET A 158 14.72 -0.83 9.99
CA MET A 158 14.08 -1.83 9.12
C MET A 158 12.55 -1.72 9.20
N GLY A 159 11.91 -1.55 8.04
CA GLY A 159 10.46 -1.40 7.93
C GLY A 159 9.97 0.04 7.79
N ASP A 160 10.88 0.98 7.47
CA ASP A 160 10.59 2.37 7.11
C ASP A 160 9.49 2.52 6.05
N ASP A 161 9.45 1.59 5.08
CA ASP A 161 8.29 1.38 4.21
C ASP A 161 8.26 -0.05 3.66
N THR A 162 7.09 -0.49 3.17
CA THR A 162 6.91 -1.83 2.59
C THR A 162 6.00 -1.81 1.37
N ALA A 163 6.21 -2.75 0.45
CA ALA A 163 5.29 -3.00 -0.67
C ALA A 163 5.20 -4.49 -0.97
N THR A 164 4.07 -4.96 -1.49
CA THR A 164 3.86 -6.37 -1.85
C THR A 164 3.46 -6.54 -3.30
N GLY A 165 3.88 -7.63 -3.91
CA GLY A 165 3.61 -7.94 -5.31
C GLY A 165 4.01 -9.36 -5.63
N ASP A 166 3.57 -9.90 -6.76
CA ASP A 166 4.21 -11.10 -7.32
C ASP A 166 5.39 -10.64 -8.19
N PHE A 167 6.49 -10.26 -7.54
CA PHE A 167 7.67 -9.67 -8.22
C PHE A 167 8.42 -10.72 -9.03
N ASN A 168 8.29 -11.99 -8.67
CA ASN A 168 9.02 -13.08 -9.31
C ASN A 168 8.18 -13.85 -10.36
N GLY A 169 6.85 -13.72 -10.33
CA GLY A 169 5.91 -14.34 -11.26
C GLY A 169 5.56 -15.79 -10.94
N ASP A 170 5.67 -16.21 -9.69
CA ASP A 170 5.32 -17.57 -9.24
C ASP A 170 3.88 -17.71 -8.76
N GLY A 171 3.12 -16.60 -8.74
CA GLY A 171 1.73 -16.54 -8.29
C GLY A 171 1.57 -16.41 -6.78
N ARG A 172 2.66 -16.27 -6.01
CA ARG A 172 2.62 -15.93 -4.58
C ARG A 172 2.96 -14.46 -4.37
N ARG A 173 2.64 -13.96 -3.17
CA ARG A 173 2.96 -12.59 -2.78
C ARG A 173 4.35 -12.54 -2.17
N ASP A 174 5.20 -11.73 -2.78
CA ASP A 174 6.52 -11.34 -2.30
C ASP A 174 6.40 -10.05 -1.45
N LEU A 175 7.45 -9.72 -0.70
CA LEU A 175 7.52 -8.52 0.14
C LEU A 175 8.79 -7.72 -0.13
N ALA A 176 8.66 -6.42 -0.38
CA ALA A 176 9.75 -5.45 -0.43
C ALA A 176 9.73 -4.63 0.87
N VAL A 177 10.90 -4.42 1.45
CA VAL A 177 11.10 -3.72 2.74
C VAL A 177 12.20 -2.68 2.57
N VAL A 178 11.98 -1.47 3.08
CA VAL A 178 13.02 -0.44 3.23
C VAL A 178 13.79 -0.67 4.53
N ASP A 179 15.10 -0.54 4.46
CA ASP A 179 16.03 -0.82 5.56
C ASP A 179 17.37 -0.12 5.25
N ASP A 180 17.86 0.71 6.17
CA ASP A 180 18.99 1.64 6.03
C ASP A 180 18.99 2.40 4.69
N GLY A 181 17.83 2.94 4.31
CA GLY A 181 17.63 3.67 3.05
C GLY A 181 17.84 2.83 1.78
N ARG A 182 17.93 1.51 1.88
CA ARG A 182 17.98 0.57 0.75
C ARG A 182 16.69 -0.25 0.68
N THR A 183 16.54 -1.06 -0.36
CA THR A 183 15.37 -1.92 -0.49
C THR A 183 15.76 -3.39 -0.58
N TYR A 184 15.16 -4.21 0.26
CA TYR A 184 15.31 -5.66 0.31
C TYR A 184 14.03 -6.32 -0.15
N VAL A 185 14.10 -7.12 -1.20
CA VAL A 185 12.93 -7.80 -1.80
C VAL A 185 13.01 -9.30 -1.53
N TYR A 186 12.15 -9.78 -0.65
CA TYR A 186 11.95 -11.16 -0.23
C TYR A 186 11.05 -11.86 -1.25
N ARG A 187 11.66 -12.68 -2.12
CA ARG A 187 10.97 -13.40 -3.20
C ARG A 187 10.90 -14.89 -2.89
N GLY A 188 9.69 -15.42 -2.75
CA GLY A 188 9.42 -16.81 -2.40
C GLY A 188 8.43 -16.98 -1.23
N PRO A 189 8.28 -18.20 -0.70
CA PRO A 189 7.26 -18.51 0.30
C PRO A 189 7.46 -17.73 1.60
N ILE A 190 6.43 -16.98 2.00
CA ILE A 190 6.31 -16.34 3.31
C ILE A 190 5.22 -17.11 4.06
N GLU A 191 5.62 -17.92 5.04
CA GLU A 191 4.76 -18.89 5.71
C GLU A 191 4.90 -18.79 7.23
N ARG A 192 3.94 -19.37 7.98
CA ARG A 192 3.99 -19.44 9.45
C ARG A 192 5.28 -20.08 9.99
N SER A 193 5.91 -20.96 9.21
CA SER A 193 7.19 -21.61 9.55
C SER A 193 8.42 -20.75 9.28
N GLY A 194 8.28 -19.62 8.57
CA GLY A 194 9.38 -18.73 8.23
C GLY A 194 9.26 -18.11 6.84
N VAL A 195 10.16 -17.17 6.57
CA VAL A 195 10.38 -16.60 5.24
C VAL A 195 11.45 -17.41 4.52
N HIS A 196 11.11 -17.86 3.31
CA HIS A 196 11.93 -18.74 2.49
C HIS A 196 12.13 -18.14 1.09
N GLY A 197 13.16 -18.62 0.38
CA GLY A 197 13.45 -18.16 -0.99
C GLY A 197 14.68 -17.26 -1.07
N THR A 198 14.61 -16.24 -1.91
CA THR A 198 15.74 -15.36 -2.23
C THR A 198 15.45 -13.92 -1.84
N VAL A 199 16.42 -13.27 -1.19
CA VAL A 199 16.34 -11.83 -0.91
C VAL A 199 17.23 -11.09 -1.89
N SER A 200 16.70 -10.03 -2.52
CA SER A 200 17.42 -9.18 -3.46
C SER A 200 17.64 -7.82 -2.87
N LEU A 201 18.89 -7.38 -2.78
CA LEU A 201 19.24 -6.01 -2.43
C LEU A 201 19.16 -5.13 -3.67
N LEU A 202 18.37 -4.06 -3.57
CA LEU A 202 18.30 -2.97 -4.52
C LEU A 202 18.97 -1.75 -3.88
N ASP A 203 20.23 -1.51 -4.25
CA ASP A 203 20.98 -0.33 -3.88
C ASP A 203 21.28 0.48 -5.14
N LYS A 204 20.70 1.67 -5.23
CA LYS A 204 20.89 2.57 -6.37
C LYS A 204 22.24 3.32 -6.29
N GLY A 205 22.84 3.43 -5.11
CA GLY A 205 23.99 4.27 -4.83
C GLY A 205 23.74 5.75 -5.13
N SER A 206 24.80 6.50 -5.42
CA SER A 206 24.73 7.91 -5.88
C SER A 206 24.04 8.89 -4.91
N GLY A 207 24.03 8.60 -3.61
CA GLY A 207 23.37 9.43 -2.60
C GLY A 207 21.84 9.33 -2.63
N PHE A 208 21.30 8.30 -3.28
CA PHE A 208 19.89 7.95 -3.24
C PHE A 208 19.57 7.14 -1.98
N HIS A 209 18.63 7.63 -1.19
CA HIS A 209 18.12 6.96 0.01
C HIS A 209 16.63 6.70 -0.19
N THR A 210 16.25 5.44 -0.14
CA THR A 210 14.86 5.00 -0.30
C THR A 210 14.02 5.51 0.86
N THR A 211 12.84 6.04 0.55
CA THR A 211 11.89 6.57 1.53
C THR A 211 10.48 6.04 1.35
N ALA A 212 10.14 5.52 0.16
CA ALA A 212 8.85 4.89 -0.08
C ALA A 212 8.90 3.86 -1.21
N LEU A 213 7.98 2.89 -1.17
CA LEU A 213 7.82 1.81 -2.12
C LEU A 213 6.37 1.75 -2.61
N ILE A 214 6.20 1.68 -3.92
CA ILE A 214 4.90 1.33 -4.52
C ILE A 214 5.10 0.25 -5.56
N SER A 215 4.05 -0.51 -5.84
CA SER A 215 4.13 -1.62 -6.78
C SER A 215 2.88 -1.75 -7.65
N GLY A 216 3.05 -2.37 -8.80
CA GLY A 216 1.97 -2.60 -9.76
C GLY A 216 2.53 -3.14 -11.07
N ARG A 217 1.66 -3.52 -12.00
CA ARG A 217 2.08 -4.04 -13.32
C ARG A 217 2.24 -2.87 -14.28
N VAL A 218 3.43 -2.29 -14.35
CA VAL A 218 3.69 -1.09 -15.18
C VAL A 218 4.21 -1.49 -16.55
N ASP A 219 4.77 -2.70 -16.69
CA ASP A 219 5.20 -3.27 -17.96
C ASP A 219 4.41 -4.51 -18.41
N GLY A 220 4.78 -5.03 -19.59
CA GLY A 220 4.08 -6.14 -20.24
C GLY A 220 4.63 -7.54 -19.93
N ASP A 221 5.46 -7.69 -18.92
CA ASP A 221 6.17 -8.94 -18.63
C ASP A 221 5.35 -9.96 -17.79
N GLY A 222 4.18 -9.54 -17.32
CA GLY A 222 3.26 -10.36 -16.54
C GLY A 222 3.68 -10.59 -15.08
N LYS A 223 4.65 -9.85 -14.55
CA LYS A 223 5.01 -9.79 -13.11
C LYS A 223 4.56 -8.47 -12.52
N THR A 224 4.65 -8.36 -11.20
CA THR A 224 4.50 -7.09 -10.51
C THR A 224 5.85 -6.37 -10.57
N ASP A 225 5.82 -5.07 -10.83
CA ASP A 225 6.99 -4.21 -10.82
C ASP A 225 7.05 -3.41 -9.51
N LEU A 226 8.24 -2.94 -9.18
CA LEU A 226 8.50 -2.09 -8.02
C LEU A 226 8.95 -0.70 -8.47
N VAL A 227 8.45 0.33 -7.80
CA VAL A 227 8.90 1.70 -7.94
C VAL A 227 9.46 2.13 -6.60
N VAL A 228 10.77 2.34 -6.58
CA VAL A 228 11.52 2.73 -5.38
C VAL A 228 11.64 4.25 -5.37
N ILE A 229 10.96 4.93 -4.46
CA ILE A 229 10.98 6.38 -4.31
C ILE A 229 12.03 6.74 -3.26
N GLY A 230 12.83 7.76 -3.53
CA GLY A 230 13.89 8.12 -2.60
C GLY A 230 14.43 9.53 -2.78
N ASP A 231 15.08 10.00 -1.73
CA ASP A 231 15.76 11.29 -1.70
C ASP A 231 17.14 11.17 -2.36
N VAL A 232 17.48 12.17 -3.15
CA VAL A 232 18.80 12.30 -3.79
C VAL A 232 19.52 13.48 -3.16
N ALA A 233 20.56 13.20 -2.38
CA ALA A 233 21.38 14.22 -1.75
C ALA A 233 22.80 14.23 -2.34
N ASN A 234 23.27 15.42 -2.71
CA ASN A 234 24.67 15.67 -3.04
C ASN A 234 25.13 17.01 -2.42
N PRO A 235 26.43 17.34 -2.43
CA PRO A 235 26.95 18.52 -1.72
C PRO A 235 26.33 19.86 -2.12
N SER A 236 25.68 19.94 -3.28
CA SER A 236 25.17 21.18 -3.87
C SER A 236 23.67 21.20 -4.17
N SER A 237 22.99 20.07 -3.97
CA SER A 237 21.56 19.95 -4.23
C SER A 237 20.94 18.78 -3.48
N VAL A 238 19.65 18.95 -3.23
CA VAL A 238 18.77 17.96 -2.63
C VAL A 238 17.58 17.79 -3.57
N GLY A 239 17.08 16.57 -3.70
CA GLY A 239 15.99 16.25 -4.61
C GLY A 239 15.33 14.93 -4.24
N SER A 240 14.42 14.49 -5.09
CA SER A 240 13.83 13.16 -5.02
C SER A 240 13.68 12.58 -6.43
N ASP A 241 13.83 11.26 -6.52
CA ASP A 241 13.71 10.47 -7.74
C ASP A 241 12.85 9.23 -7.43
N ALA A 242 12.29 8.63 -8.47
CA ALA A 242 11.72 7.28 -8.40
C ALA A 242 12.46 6.35 -9.36
N TRP A 243 12.82 5.16 -8.89
CA TRP A 243 13.55 4.16 -9.67
C TRP A 243 12.62 3.01 -10.01
N PHE A 244 12.33 2.88 -11.30
CA PHE A 244 11.54 1.76 -11.81
C PHE A 244 12.39 0.48 -11.82
N VAL A 245 11.86 -0.59 -11.26
CA VAL A 245 12.50 -1.91 -11.19
C VAL A 245 11.48 -2.94 -11.65
N SER A 246 11.73 -3.51 -12.83
CA SER A 246 10.86 -4.54 -13.42
C SER A 246 11.00 -5.87 -12.68
N GLY A 247 9.87 -6.56 -12.53
CA GLY A 247 9.81 -7.89 -11.92
C GLY A 247 10.65 -8.93 -12.66
N GLY A 248 10.99 -10.03 -12.00
CA GLY A 248 11.73 -11.09 -12.66
C GLY A 248 11.93 -12.35 -11.83
N LYS A 249 11.80 -13.50 -12.49
CA LYS A 249 11.88 -14.81 -11.83
C LYS A 249 13.22 -15.07 -11.16
N ALA A 250 14.33 -14.88 -11.89
CA ALA A 250 15.67 -15.14 -11.36
C ALA A 250 16.19 -13.94 -10.54
N ARG A 251 15.96 -12.74 -11.03
CA ARG A 251 16.39 -11.47 -10.44
C ARG A 251 15.44 -10.36 -10.85
N LEU A 252 15.49 -9.25 -10.13
CA LEU A 252 14.84 -8.02 -10.52
C LEU A 252 15.66 -7.29 -11.60
N TYR A 253 14.99 -6.42 -12.36
CA TYR A 253 15.59 -5.67 -13.46
C TYR A 253 15.47 -4.17 -13.22
N PRO A 254 16.44 -3.56 -12.52
CA PRO A 254 16.63 -2.13 -12.49
C PRO A 254 16.49 -1.44 -13.84
N GLY A 255 15.62 -0.45 -13.90
CA GLY A 255 15.26 0.28 -15.11
C GLY A 255 15.42 1.79 -14.96
N ARG A 256 14.49 2.51 -15.59
CA ARG A 256 14.51 3.97 -15.74
C ARG A 256 14.45 4.68 -14.38
N THR A 257 15.17 5.79 -14.27
CA THR A 257 14.99 6.76 -13.17
C THR A 257 14.03 7.84 -13.63
N LEU A 258 13.02 8.09 -12.82
CA LEU A 258 11.94 9.05 -13.01
C LEU A 258 12.25 10.25 -12.12
N HIS A 259 12.71 11.34 -12.73
CA HIS A 259 13.12 12.52 -11.98
C HIS A 259 11.91 13.30 -11.47
N LEU A 260 11.82 13.47 -10.15
CA LEU A 260 10.74 14.24 -9.52
C LEU A 260 11.16 15.70 -9.38
N GLU A 261 12.20 15.97 -8.59
CA GLU A 261 12.75 17.32 -8.39
C GLU A 261 14.20 17.38 -7.97
N SER A 262 14.78 18.57 -8.16
CA SER A 262 16.08 18.95 -7.61
C SER A 262 16.09 20.43 -7.25
N VAL A 263 16.60 20.75 -6.07
CA VAL A 263 16.74 22.11 -5.54
C VAL A 263 18.19 22.34 -5.15
N ARG A 264 18.75 23.49 -5.58
CA ARG A 264 20.09 23.91 -5.13
C ARG A 264 20.01 24.34 -3.66
N SER A 265 20.75 23.63 -2.81
CA SER A 265 20.87 23.91 -1.38
C SER A 265 22.28 23.54 -0.94
N GLY A 266 22.80 24.18 0.11
CA GLY A 266 23.94 23.60 0.84
C GLY A 266 23.52 22.21 1.31
N GLY A 267 24.26 21.17 0.90
CA GLY A 267 23.85 19.78 1.00
C GLY A 267 23.32 19.35 2.38
N GLY A 268 22.44 18.35 2.39
CA GLY A 268 21.85 17.72 3.56
C GLY A 268 20.74 16.74 3.14
N SER A 269 20.42 15.73 3.94
CA SER A 269 19.22 14.92 3.71
C SER A 269 18.00 15.77 4.08
N SER A 270 16.99 15.81 3.21
CA SER A 270 15.69 16.38 3.55
C SER A 270 14.65 15.43 2.99
N ALA A 271 13.89 14.76 3.86
CA ALA A 271 12.74 13.92 3.52
C ALA A 271 11.87 14.61 2.46
N ARG A 272 12.13 14.36 1.19
CA ARG A 272 11.48 14.97 0.01
C ARG A 272 10.68 13.93 -0.76
N GLY A 273 10.62 12.71 -0.22
CA GLY A 273 9.77 11.61 -0.64
C GLY A 273 8.33 12.04 -0.94
N GLY A 274 7.62 11.15 -1.60
CA GLY A 274 6.30 11.42 -2.14
C GLY A 274 5.35 10.25 -1.91
N ASP A 275 4.08 10.56 -1.68
CA ASP A 275 3.00 9.57 -1.67
C ASP A 275 2.76 9.10 -3.11
N GLY A 276 2.62 7.79 -3.31
CA GLY A 276 2.65 7.16 -4.62
C GLY A 276 1.52 6.17 -4.81
N VAL A 277 1.07 6.00 -6.05
CA VAL A 277 0.12 4.94 -6.41
C VAL A 277 0.36 4.47 -7.83
N VAL A 278 0.11 3.18 -8.09
CA VAL A 278 0.03 2.63 -9.44
C VAL A 278 -1.42 2.38 -9.81
N GLY A 279 -1.89 2.96 -10.91
CA GLY A 279 -3.26 2.79 -11.42
C GLY A 279 -3.30 2.99 -12.92
N ASP A 280 -4.13 2.24 -13.62
CA ASP A 280 -4.31 2.36 -15.08
C ASP A 280 -5.30 3.50 -15.38
N PHE A 281 -4.79 4.72 -15.55
CA PHE A 281 -5.60 5.93 -15.75
C PHE A 281 -6.01 6.12 -17.21
N ASP A 282 -5.36 5.43 -18.15
CA ASP A 282 -5.67 5.49 -19.59
C ASP A 282 -6.28 4.22 -20.19
N LYS A 283 -6.41 3.18 -19.37
CA LYS A 283 -7.02 1.89 -19.67
C LYS A 283 -6.32 1.15 -20.81
N ASP A 284 -5.00 1.33 -20.93
CA ASP A 284 -4.21 0.64 -21.94
C ASP A 284 -3.75 -0.77 -21.51
N GLY A 285 -4.04 -1.15 -20.26
CA GLY A 285 -3.71 -2.44 -19.67
C GLY A 285 -2.37 -2.45 -18.91
N TYR A 286 -1.67 -1.32 -18.86
CA TYR A 286 -0.48 -1.11 -18.05
C TYR A 286 -0.81 -0.13 -16.90
N GLY A 287 -0.30 -0.41 -15.71
CA GLY A 287 -0.41 0.49 -14.58
C GLY A 287 0.44 1.74 -14.82
N ASP A 288 -0.12 2.91 -14.54
CA ASP A 288 0.59 4.18 -14.58
C ASP A 288 1.07 4.56 -13.18
N ILE A 289 2.25 5.14 -13.11
CA ILE A 289 2.86 5.59 -11.85
C ILE A 289 2.45 7.03 -11.60
N ALA A 290 1.76 7.32 -10.50
CA ALA A 290 1.51 8.68 -10.00
C ALA A 290 2.24 8.90 -8.67
N ILE A 291 2.95 10.01 -8.55
CA ILE A 291 3.69 10.38 -7.34
C ILE A 291 3.43 11.86 -7.00
N GLY A 292 2.95 12.11 -5.79
CA GLY A 292 2.78 13.43 -5.21
C GLY A 292 4.08 13.93 -4.58
N THR A 293 4.47 15.17 -4.86
CA THR A 293 5.65 15.81 -4.24
C THR A 293 5.23 17.16 -3.70
N TYR A 294 4.61 17.15 -2.52
CA TYR A 294 3.99 18.33 -1.92
C TYR A 294 4.99 19.45 -1.60
N LYS A 295 6.27 19.13 -1.36
CA LYS A 295 7.35 20.12 -1.10
C LYS A 295 7.79 20.92 -2.33
N ALA A 296 7.31 20.55 -3.52
CA ALA A 296 7.65 21.21 -4.77
C ALA A 296 7.29 22.70 -4.78
N ASP A 297 8.18 23.54 -5.34
CA ASP A 297 7.99 24.98 -5.48
C ASP A 297 7.45 25.69 -4.23
N LYS A 298 8.23 25.64 -3.13
CA LYS A 298 7.88 26.23 -1.83
C LYS A 298 6.55 25.67 -1.30
N TYR A 299 6.45 24.34 -1.30
CA TYR A 299 5.28 23.63 -0.81
C TYR A 299 3.97 23.90 -1.56
N LYS A 300 3.98 24.47 -2.77
CA LYS A 300 2.77 24.48 -3.64
C LYS A 300 2.36 23.06 -4.03
N GLY A 301 3.34 22.18 -4.17
CA GLY A 301 3.13 20.79 -4.53
C GLY A 301 2.85 20.54 -6.02
N ARG A 302 2.93 19.26 -6.38
CA ARG A 302 2.58 18.74 -7.70
C ARG A 302 2.35 17.23 -7.63
N VAL A 303 1.67 16.68 -8.62
CA VAL A 303 1.66 15.25 -8.94
C VAL A 303 2.38 15.03 -10.27
N SER A 304 3.30 14.08 -10.33
CA SER A 304 3.96 13.64 -11.56
C SER A 304 3.47 12.26 -11.94
N VAL A 305 3.15 12.06 -13.21
CA VAL A 305 2.60 10.80 -13.74
C VAL A 305 3.47 10.29 -14.86
N TRP A 306 3.79 8.99 -14.85
CA TRP A 306 4.40 8.28 -15.96
C TRP A 306 3.49 7.14 -16.38
N TYR A 307 3.05 7.19 -17.62
CA TYR A 307 2.14 6.19 -18.14
C TYR A 307 2.91 4.90 -18.44
N GLY A 308 2.30 3.77 -18.10
CA GLY A 308 2.82 2.45 -18.37
C GLY A 308 2.91 2.16 -19.86
N SER A 309 3.63 1.09 -20.20
CA SER A 309 3.70 0.59 -21.56
C SER A 309 4.25 -0.84 -21.53
N ALA A 310 4.25 -1.54 -22.68
CA ALA A 310 4.87 -2.85 -22.77
C ALA A 310 6.35 -2.92 -22.31
N SER A 311 7.06 -1.78 -22.23
CA SER A 311 8.46 -1.69 -21.78
C SER A 311 8.65 -0.91 -20.48
N GLY A 312 7.57 -0.64 -19.74
CA GLY A 312 7.57 0.14 -18.50
C GLY A 312 7.27 1.62 -18.72
N PRO A 313 7.67 2.52 -17.81
CA PRO A 313 7.26 3.92 -17.80
C PRO A 313 7.71 4.69 -19.05
N ASP A 314 6.77 5.25 -19.80
CA ASP A 314 7.01 5.94 -21.08
C ASP A 314 6.73 7.46 -21.00
N ARG A 315 5.62 7.92 -21.59
CA ARG A 315 5.21 9.33 -21.62
C ARG A 315 4.85 9.80 -20.21
N SER A 316 4.94 11.10 -19.97
CA SER A 316 4.70 11.67 -18.64
C SER A 316 3.82 12.92 -18.68
N ALA A 317 3.16 13.19 -17.56
CA ALA A 317 2.38 14.39 -17.30
C ALA A 317 2.69 14.95 -15.91
N ARG A 318 2.36 16.21 -15.68
CA ARG A 318 2.45 16.85 -14.36
C ARG A 318 1.21 17.68 -14.09
N PHE A 319 0.72 17.60 -12.87
CA PHE A 319 -0.48 18.28 -12.39
C PHE A 319 -0.16 19.12 -11.16
N THR A 320 -0.76 20.30 -11.10
CA THR A 320 -0.72 21.27 -9.99
C THR A 320 -2.06 22.00 -9.95
N GLN A 321 -2.34 22.82 -8.94
CA GLN A 321 -3.51 23.70 -8.94
C GLN A 321 -3.52 24.70 -10.12
N ALA A 322 -2.36 25.00 -10.74
CA ALA A 322 -2.31 25.82 -11.95
C ALA A 322 -2.69 25.05 -13.23
N THR A 323 -2.94 23.74 -13.16
CA THR A 323 -3.33 22.95 -14.32
C THR A 323 -4.73 23.33 -14.77
N THR A 324 -4.92 23.56 -16.06
CA THR A 324 -6.23 23.95 -16.61
C THR A 324 -7.32 22.95 -16.22
N GLY A 325 -8.36 23.46 -15.55
CA GLY A 325 -9.52 22.69 -15.09
C GLY A 325 -9.43 22.20 -13.65
N VAL A 326 -8.24 22.22 -13.04
CA VAL A 326 -8.08 22.07 -11.59
C VAL A 326 -8.47 23.39 -10.93
N ALA A 327 -9.23 23.31 -9.84
CA ALA A 327 -9.69 24.49 -9.13
C ALA A 327 -8.58 25.12 -8.26
N ASP A 328 -8.83 26.37 -7.91
CA ASP A 328 -7.96 27.23 -7.12
C ASP A 328 -6.62 27.63 -7.80
N THR A 329 -5.84 28.46 -7.12
CA THR A 329 -4.52 28.92 -7.58
C THR A 329 -3.43 28.42 -6.63
N PRO A 330 -2.29 27.91 -7.13
CA PRO A 330 -1.26 27.38 -6.25
C PRO A 330 -0.54 28.49 -5.47
N GLU A 331 -0.50 28.32 -4.17
CA GLU A 331 0.06 29.21 -3.17
C GLU A 331 1.11 28.47 -2.34
N ALA A 332 2.04 29.23 -1.75
CA ALA A 332 3.05 28.62 -0.91
C ALA A 332 2.38 27.89 0.25
N ASP A 333 2.87 26.69 0.57
CA ASP A 333 2.39 25.84 1.66
C ASP A 333 1.04 25.10 1.43
N ASP A 334 0.43 25.17 0.23
CA ASP A 334 -0.82 24.44 -0.09
C ASP A 334 -0.66 22.90 -0.02
N GLY A 335 0.47 22.39 -0.49
CA GLY A 335 0.83 20.99 -0.44
C GLY A 335 0.07 20.10 -1.42
N PHE A 336 -0.22 20.54 -2.65
CA PHE A 336 -0.88 19.70 -3.66
C PHE A 336 -0.10 18.39 -3.90
N GLY A 337 -0.76 17.24 -3.67
CA GLY A 337 -0.12 15.94 -3.76
C GLY A 337 0.56 15.50 -2.46
N ALA A 338 0.12 16.01 -1.30
CA ALA A 338 0.58 15.53 0.01
C ALA A 338 0.08 14.13 0.33
N SER A 339 -1.14 13.80 -0.10
CA SER A 339 -1.62 12.42 -0.15
C SER A 339 -2.35 12.20 -1.47
N ILE A 340 -2.20 11.02 -2.06
CA ILE A 340 -2.90 10.63 -3.28
C ILE A 340 -3.50 9.23 -3.15
N SER A 341 -4.58 8.98 -3.88
CA SER A 341 -5.19 7.65 -3.94
C SER A 341 -5.92 7.47 -5.26
N SER A 342 -5.96 6.24 -5.79
CA SER A 342 -6.58 5.93 -7.08
C SER A 342 -7.78 5.00 -6.97
N GLY A 343 -8.80 5.24 -7.78
CA GLY A 343 -10.04 4.46 -7.82
C GLY A 343 -10.95 4.96 -8.94
N ASP A 344 -11.81 4.09 -9.48
CA ASP A 344 -12.80 4.51 -10.47
C ASP A 344 -14.00 5.13 -9.73
N THR A 345 -14.09 6.46 -9.70
CA THR A 345 -15.11 7.16 -8.88
C THR A 345 -16.43 7.36 -9.62
N ASN A 346 -16.48 7.02 -10.90
CA ASN A 346 -17.62 7.31 -11.78
C ASN A 346 -18.14 6.09 -12.57
N GLY A 347 -17.49 4.94 -12.45
CA GLY A 347 -17.88 3.69 -13.08
C GLY A 347 -17.63 3.64 -14.59
N ASP A 348 -16.78 4.51 -15.13
CA ASP A 348 -16.43 4.51 -16.56
C ASP A 348 -15.30 3.51 -16.90
N GLY A 349 -14.70 2.92 -15.87
CA GLY A 349 -13.64 1.93 -15.95
C GLY A 349 -12.26 2.52 -16.25
N TYR A 350 -12.08 3.84 -16.17
CA TYR A 350 -10.78 4.47 -16.02
C TYR A 350 -10.52 4.72 -14.53
N ARG A 351 -9.28 4.55 -14.06
CA ARG A 351 -8.95 4.99 -12.70
C ARG A 351 -8.94 6.52 -12.66
N ASP A 352 -9.37 7.07 -11.53
CA ASP A 352 -9.25 8.49 -11.19
C ASP A 352 -8.21 8.67 -10.08
N LEU A 353 -7.83 9.92 -9.82
CA LEU A 353 -6.87 10.28 -8.77
C LEU A 353 -7.46 11.33 -7.82
N ALA A 354 -7.61 10.97 -6.55
CA ALA A 354 -7.81 11.94 -5.48
C ALA A 354 -6.46 12.52 -5.04
N VAL A 355 -6.41 13.83 -4.80
CA VAL A 355 -5.20 14.57 -4.46
C VAL A 355 -5.50 15.51 -3.28
N GLY A 356 -4.86 15.24 -2.16
CA GLY A 356 -4.90 16.08 -0.96
C GLY A 356 -4.11 17.38 -1.11
N VAL A 357 -4.66 18.46 -0.58
CA VAL A 357 -4.10 19.83 -0.57
C VAL A 357 -4.29 20.38 0.85
N TYR A 358 -3.63 19.75 1.83
CA TYR A 358 -3.92 19.96 3.24
C TYR A 358 -3.69 21.41 3.71
N GLY A 359 -2.79 22.15 3.05
CA GLY A 359 -2.42 23.51 3.43
C GLY A 359 -3.27 24.61 2.80
N GLU A 360 -4.22 24.24 1.94
CA GLU A 360 -5.10 25.20 1.25
C GLU A 360 -5.73 26.22 2.20
N LYS A 361 -5.73 27.48 1.77
CA LYS A 361 -6.24 28.61 2.55
C LYS A 361 -7.62 29.03 2.03
N LEU A 362 -8.65 28.87 2.86
CA LEU A 362 -10.01 29.27 2.51
C LEU A 362 -10.32 30.69 2.99
N GLY A 363 -10.12 31.66 2.10
CA GLY A 363 -10.29 33.08 2.42
C GLY A 363 -9.22 33.57 3.40
N SER A 364 -9.58 33.83 4.65
CA SER A 364 -8.65 34.22 5.72
C SER A 364 -8.30 33.09 6.68
N ILE A 365 -8.68 31.86 6.36
CA ILE A 365 -8.53 30.69 7.23
C ILE A 365 -7.37 29.84 6.70
N PRO A 366 -6.18 29.89 7.32
CA PRO A 366 -5.01 29.15 6.85
C PRO A 366 -5.14 27.65 7.17
N TYR A 367 -4.50 26.79 6.36
CA TYR A 367 -4.47 25.33 6.55
C TYR A 367 -5.86 24.69 6.74
N ALA A 368 -6.88 25.25 6.11
CA ALA A 368 -8.22 24.68 6.14
C ALA A 368 -8.31 23.42 5.27
N GLY A 369 -7.53 23.37 4.20
CA GLY A 369 -7.35 22.19 3.36
C GLY A 369 -8.41 22.00 2.27
N GLY A 370 -8.06 21.18 1.29
CA GLY A 370 -8.92 20.78 0.18
C GLY A 370 -8.51 19.47 -0.47
N VAL A 371 -9.39 18.97 -1.34
CA VAL A 371 -9.15 17.76 -2.13
C VAL A 371 -9.57 17.99 -3.58
N ALA A 372 -8.66 17.70 -4.51
CA ALA A 372 -8.96 17.62 -5.93
C ALA A 372 -9.20 16.17 -6.36
N VAL A 373 -10.12 15.94 -7.30
CA VAL A 373 -10.31 14.63 -7.96
C VAL A 373 -10.12 14.80 -9.45
N LEU A 374 -9.01 14.27 -9.98
CA LEU A 374 -8.65 14.29 -11.40
C LEU A 374 -9.19 13.02 -12.06
N TYR A 375 -9.89 13.18 -13.19
CA TYR A 375 -10.51 12.05 -13.89
C TYR A 375 -9.55 11.41 -14.89
N GLY A 376 -9.57 10.08 -14.93
CA GLY A 376 -8.96 9.28 -15.98
C GLY A 376 -9.73 9.40 -17.30
N SER A 377 -9.08 8.98 -18.39
CA SER A 377 -9.68 8.94 -19.72
C SER A 377 -8.76 8.16 -20.67
N ALA A 378 -9.18 7.87 -21.90
CA ALA A 378 -8.31 7.23 -22.90
C ALA A 378 -7.00 8.01 -23.23
N SER A 379 -6.84 9.25 -22.76
CA SER A 379 -5.60 10.02 -22.88
C SER A 379 -4.81 10.11 -21.56
N GLY A 380 -5.30 9.48 -20.49
CA GLY A 380 -4.82 9.56 -19.13
C GLY A 380 -5.56 10.60 -18.28
N LEU A 381 -4.93 10.94 -17.15
CA LEU A 381 -5.45 11.93 -16.19
C LEU A 381 -5.57 13.32 -16.83
N SER A 382 -6.60 14.07 -16.43
CA SER A 382 -6.76 15.46 -16.84
C SER A 382 -7.42 16.32 -15.76
N GLY A 383 -7.15 17.64 -15.78
CA GLY A 383 -7.91 18.61 -14.99
C GLY A 383 -9.31 18.88 -15.54
N LYS A 384 -9.64 18.41 -16.75
CA LYS A 384 -10.92 18.73 -17.39
C LYS A 384 -12.06 18.09 -16.60
N GLY A 385 -12.92 18.94 -16.05
CA GLY A 385 -14.08 18.50 -15.28
C GLY A 385 -13.73 17.97 -13.89
N SER A 386 -12.47 18.08 -13.45
CA SER A 386 -12.05 17.69 -12.11
C SER A 386 -12.91 18.32 -11.02
N LYS A 387 -13.01 17.63 -9.89
CA LYS A 387 -13.77 18.13 -8.73
C LYS A 387 -12.84 18.76 -7.70
N TRP A 388 -13.41 19.66 -6.93
CA TRP A 388 -12.76 20.33 -5.81
C TRP A 388 -13.70 20.32 -4.62
N PHE A 389 -13.20 19.82 -3.50
CA PHE A 389 -13.95 19.72 -2.26
C PHE A 389 -13.17 20.36 -1.12
N THR A 390 -13.86 21.22 -0.39
CA THR A 390 -13.38 21.90 0.81
C THR A 390 -14.53 22.01 1.80
N ARG A 391 -14.26 22.34 3.07
CA ARG A 391 -15.32 22.65 4.03
C ARG A 391 -16.20 23.85 3.63
N SER A 392 -15.73 24.71 2.72
CA SER A 392 -16.50 25.82 2.16
C SER A 392 -17.42 25.40 1.01
N SER A 393 -17.26 24.18 0.50
CA SER A 393 -18.06 23.70 -0.63
C SER A 393 -19.51 23.51 -0.20
N PRO A 394 -20.50 24.02 -0.96
CA PRO A 394 -21.90 23.93 -0.56
C PRO A 394 -22.32 22.50 -0.28
N GLY A 395 -22.85 22.24 0.92
CA GLY A 395 -23.36 20.93 1.33
C GLY A 395 -22.30 19.92 1.81
N VAL A 396 -21.02 20.25 1.80
CA VAL A 396 -20.01 19.47 2.53
C VAL A 396 -20.23 19.68 4.05
N PRO A 397 -20.34 18.61 4.86
CA PRO A 397 -20.55 18.75 6.29
C PRO A 397 -19.39 19.42 7.04
N GLY A 398 -19.74 20.21 8.06
CA GLY A 398 -18.79 20.99 8.87
C GLY A 398 -18.62 22.42 8.35
N TYR A 399 -17.61 23.11 8.86
CA TYR A 399 -17.26 24.47 8.45
C TYR A 399 -15.73 24.61 8.41
N PRO A 400 -15.18 25.52 7.59
CA PRO A 400 -13.74 25.77 7.53
C PRO A 400 -13.19 26.19 8.88
N GLN A 401 -12.10 25.55 9.30
CA GLN A 401 -11.37 25.87 10.52
C GLN A 401 -9.89 26.00 10.19
N GLU A 402 -9.21 26.88 10.94
CA GLU A 402 -7.75 26.97 10.89
C GLU A 402 -7.16 25.63 11.34
N ASP A 403 -6.16 25.13 10.62
CA ASP A 403 -5.49 23.85 10.88
C ASP A 403 -6.41 22.60 10.81
N ASP A 404 -7.56 22.65 10.11
CA ASP A 404 -8.36 21.44 9.83
C ASP A 404 -7.57 20.44 8.97
N ALA A 405 -6.66 20.94 8.14
CA ALA A 405 -5.86 20.14 7.22
C ALA A 405 -6.73 19.14 6.43
N PHE A 406 -7.93 19.56 6.03
CA PHE A 406 -8.87 18.70 5.31
C PHE A 406 -8.22 18.22 4.01
N GLY A 407 -8.14 16.90 3.80
CA GLY A 407 -7.35 16.34 2.71
C GLY A 407 -5.90 16.00 3.09
N GLY A 408 -5.54 16.04 4.37
CA GLY A 408 -4.25 15.55 4.87
C GLY A 408 -3.98 14.08 4.52
N THR A 409 -5.03 13.26 4.56
CA THR A 409 -5.03 11.89 4.02
C THR A 409 -6.28 11.69 3.19
N VAL A 410 -6.12 11.15 1.98
CA VAL A 410 -7.25 10.80 1.09
C VAL A 410 -7.19 9.33 0.70
N ARG A 411 -8.36 8.69 0.59
CA ARG A 411 -8.48 7.32 0.11
C ARG A 411 -9.66 7.18 -0.83
N LEU A 412 -9.42 6.57 -2.00
CA LEU A 412 -10.47 6.15 -2.91
C LEU A 412 -10.72 4.66 -2.73
N ARG A 413 -11.94 4.29 -2.35
CA ARG A 413 -12.29 2.89 -2.11
C ARG A 413 -13.77 2.63 -2.37
N ASP A 414 -14.06 1.61 -3.15
CA ASP A 414 -15.39 1.01 -3.24
C ASP A 414 -15.55 0.12 -1.99
N THR A 415 -16.36 0.57 -1.02
CA THR A 415 -16.55 -0.13 0.27
C THR A 415 -17.92 -0.78 0.41
N ASP A 416 -18.91 -0.34 -0.36
CA ASP A 416 -20.29 -0.82 -0.36
C ASP A 416 -20.66 -1.61 -1.64
N ARG A 417 -19.71 -1.79 -2.57
CA ARG A 417 -19.76 -2.68 -3.74
C ARG A 417 -20.81 -2.29 -4.76
N GLU A 418 -21.08 -1.00 -4.92
CA GLU A 418 -21.80 -0.44 -6.07
C GLU A 418 -20.93 -0.31 -7.32
N GLY A 419 -19.62 -0.53 -7.21
CA GLY A 419 -18.67 -0.52 -8.32
C GLY A 419 -18.08 0.85 -8.61
N MET A 420 -18.21 1.80 -7.68
CA MET A 420 -17.57 3.11 -7.75
C MET A 420 -16.80 3.36 -6.46
N ALA A 421 -15.65 4.01 -6.56
CA ALA A 421 -14.87 4.36 -5.40
C ALA A 421 -15.45 5.60 -4.71
N ASP A 422 -15.68 5.49 -3.41
CA ASP A 422 -15.97 6.62 -2.53
C ASP A 422 -14.69 7.36 -2.15
N LEU A 423 -14.81 8.65 -1.86
CA LEU A 423 -13.72 9.47 -1.37
C LEU A 423 -13.79 9.63 0.15
N TYR A 424 -12.81 9.07 0.84
CA TYR A 424 -12.57 9.29 2.26
C TYR A 424 -11.53 10.39 2.44
N VAL A 425 -11.85 11.35 3.31
CA VAL A 425 -11.02 12.53 3.56
C VAL A 425 -10.83 12.72 5.05
N ALA A 426 -9.56 12.69 5.48
CA ALA A 426 -9.20 13.01 6.85
C ALA A 426 -9.19 14.54 7.07
N GLY A 427 -9.59 14.96 8.26
CA GLY A 427 -9.46 16.33 8.75
C GLY A 427 -9.44 16.36 10.28
N THR A 428 -8.67 17.28 10.86
CA THR A 428 -8.46 17.43 12.31
C THR A 428 -9.79 17.60 13.05
N TYR A 429 -10.74 18.32 12.47
CA TYR A 429 -12.04 18.59 13.09
C TYR A 429 -13.17 17.69 12.58
N GLY A 430 -12.82 16.54 12.02
CA GLY A 430 -13.74 15.49 11.63
C GLY A 430 -13.54 15.04 10.20
N SER A 431 -13.61 13.73 9.99
CA SER A 431 -13.36 13.13 8.68
C SER A 431 -14.66 12.81 7.96
N LEU A 432 -14.61 12.75 6.63
CA LEU A 432 -15.78 12.54 5.78
C LEU A 432 -15.57 11.38 4.80
N MET A 433 -16.67 10.71 4.45
CA MET A 433 -16.81 9.94 3.23
C MET A 433 -17.75 10.70 2.29
N LEU A 434 -17.37 10.83 1.02
CA LEU A 434 -18.15 11.41 -0.07
C LEU A 434 -18.41 10.32 -1.12
N PRO A 435 -19.68 9.99 -1.43
CA PRO A 435 -19.97 8.85 -2.29
C PRO A 435 -19.47 8.98 -3.74
N GLY A 436 -19.11 7.86 -4.33
CA GLY A 436 -18.98 7.68 -5.78
C GLY A 436 -20.32 7.83 -6.50
N SER A 437 -20.31 8.25 -7.76
CA SER A 437 -21.53 8.31 -8.58
C SER A 437 -21.19 8.36 -10.07
N PRO A 438 -22.12 8.08 -11.01
CA PRO A 438 -21.85 8.21 -12.44
C PRO A 438 -21.41 9.60 -12.93
N ALA A 439 -21.55 10.64 -12.08
CA ALA A 439 -21.04 11.99 -12.32
C ALA A 439 -19.71 12.28 -11.60
N GLY A 440 -19.09 11.24 -11.05
CA GLY A 440 -17.98 11.23 -10.10
C GLY A 440 -18.41 11.48 -8.65
N ILE A 441 -17.43 11.73 -7.78
CA ILE A 441 -17.66 12.01 -6.35
C ILE A 441 -18.74 13.08 -6.13
N THR A 442 -19.65 12.81 -5.20
CA THR A 442 -20.78 13.67 -4.85
C THR A 442 -20.85 13.99 -3.36
N ILE A 443 -21.42 15.16 -3.05
CA ILE A 443 -21.75 15.57 -1.67
C ILE A 443 -23.05 14.95 -1.17
N ARG A 444 -23.91 14.49 -2.08
CA ARG A 444 -25.21 13.91 -1.69
C ARG A 444 -24.94 12.56 -1.04
N GLY A 445 -25.27 12.45 0.24
CA GLY A 445 -24.98 11.26 1.03
C GLY A 445 -23.62 11.29 1.71
N ALA A 446 -22.91 12.43 1.72
CA ALA A 446 -21.70 12.58 2.49
C ALA A 446 -21.97 12.34 3.98
N THR A 447 -21.13 11.53 4.62
CA THR A 447 -21.28 11.14 6.03
C THR A 447 -19.99 11.39 6.79
N ALA A 448 -20.11 11.68 8.08
CA ALA A 448 -18.96 11.65 8.97
C ALA A 448 -18.45 10.21 9.11
N VAL A 449 -17.13 10.06 9.16
CA VAL A 449 -16.45 8.79 9.40
C VAL A 449 -15.41 8.97 10.49
N ASP A 450 -15.08 7.88 11.17
CA ASP A 450 -13.94 7.87 12.06
C ASP A 450 -12.66 8.11 11.26
N GLY A 451 -11.91 9.14 11.64
CA GLY A 451 -10.68 9.53 10.94
C GLY A 451 -9.57 8.50 11.09
N GLU A 452 -9.56 7.73 12.19
CA GLU A 452 -8.55 6.70 12.43
C GLU A 452 -8.63 5.55 11.41
N ILE A 453 -9.81 5.31 10.83
CA ILE A 453 -10.02 4.26 9.84
C ILE A 453 -9.39 4.62 8.48
N ILE A 454 -9.31 5.91 8.13
CA ILE A 454 -8.86 6.34 6.79
C ILE A 454 -7.42 5.92 6.50
N PRO A 455 -6.43 6.16 7.39
CA PRO A 455 -5.09 5.61 7.22
C PRO A 455 -5.07 4.08 7.12
N GLY A 456 -6.03 3.39 7.77
CA GLY A 456 -6.18 1.94 7.74
C GLY A 456 -6.75 1.36 6.43
N MET A 457 -7.19 2.20 5.49
CA MET A 457 -7.51 1.79 4.12
C MET A 457 -6.21 1.65 3.31
N LEU A 458 -5.68 0.43 3.28
CA LEU A 458 -4.39 0.13 2.64
C LEU A 458 -4.51 0.19 1.10
N GLN A 459 -3.50 0.79 0.46
CA GLN A 459 -3.47 1.07 -0.98
C GLN A 459 -2.90 -0.10 -1.81
#